data_AF-A0AAW8T146-F1
#
_entry.id   AF-A0AAW8T146-F1
#
_cell.length_a   1.000
_cell.length_b   1.000
_cell.length_c   1.000
_cell.angle_alpha   90.00
_cell.angle_beta   90.00
_cell.angle_gamma   90.00
#
_symmetry.space_group_name_H-M   'P 1'
#
loop_
_entity.id
_entity.type
_entity.pdbx_description
1 polymer ?
#
loop_
_entity_poly.entity_id
_entity_poly.type
_entity_poly.pdbx_seq_one_letter_code
_entity_poly.pdbx_strand_id
1 'polypeptide(L)'
;MNDFNEAVLMISVNVDVAEVYKKAIEAENSPNGLRDHWNGNYAYVVIGDSNIIYQDDKPVEKNTVNLTIQLLSHTLPNLKETVSWYEAMGAKVIYTNYREK
;
A
#
# COMPACT_ATOMS: atom_id res chain seq x y z
N MET A 1 2.57 -19.93 -5.34
CA MET A 1 3.93 -20.42 -5.02
C MET A 1 4.02 -20.45 -3.49
N ASN A 2 4.52 -21.52 -2.85
CA ASN A 2 4.45 -21.66 -1.38
C ASN A 2 5.62 -21.02 -0.63
N ASP A 3 6.57 -20.44 -1.35
CA ASP A 3 7.78 -19.82 -0.78
C ASP A 3 7.58 -18.32 -0.43
N PHE A 4 6.39 -17.79 -0.72
CA PHE A 4 6.05 -16.40 -0.50
C PHE A 4 4.79 -16.25 0.34
N ASN A 5 4.83 -15.24 1.20
CA ASN A 5 3.69 -14.73 1.92
C ASN A 5 3.21 -13.47 1.19
N GLU A 6 1.90 -13.34 1.06
CA GLU A 6 1.24 -12.30 0.28
C GLU A 6 0.22 -11.58 1.16
N ALA A 7 0.18 -10.25 1.06
CA ALA A 7 -0.87 -9.42 1.61
C ALA A 7 -1.26 -8.34 0.60
N VAL A 8 -2.55 -8.04 0.51
CA VAL A 8 -3.05 -6.89 -0.25
C VAL A 8 -3.80 -5.99 0.71
N LEU A 9 -3.40 -4.72 0.71
CA LEU A 9 -3.95 -3.66 1.54
C LEU A 9 -4.60 -2.61 0.65
N MET A 10 -5.57 -1.89 1.22
CA MET A 10 -6.19 -0.73 0.58
C MET A 10 -6.17 0.47 1.51
N ILE A 11 -5.73 1.63 1.00
CA ILE A 11 -5.75 2.90 1.73
C ILE A 11 -6.27 4.02 0.82
N SER A 12 -7.04 4.96 1.38
CA SER A 12 -7.55 6.12 0.64
C SER A 12 -6.66 7.33 0.89
N VAL A 13 -6.20 7.98 -0.17
CA VAL A 13 -5.34 9.17 -0.11
C VAL A 13 -5.89 10.27 -1.01
N ASN A 14 -5.45 11.51 -0.80
CA ASN A 14 -5.77 12.60 -1.73
C ASN A 14 -5.18 12.31 -3.11
N VAL A 15 -5.98 12.52 -4.16
CA VAL A 15 -5.61 12.26 -5.56
C VAL A 15 -4.33 12.98 -5.99
N ASP A 16 -4.10 14.21 -5.52
CA ASP A 16 -2.97 15.05 -5.90
C ASP A 16 -1.62 14.50 -5.44
N VAL A 17 -1.63 13.64 -4.42
CA VAL A 17 -0.44 13.02 -3.82
C VAL A 17 -0.39 11.51 -4.03
N ALA A 18 -1.33 10.92 -4.77
CA ALA A 18 -1.43 9.47 -4.97
C ALA A 18 -0.16 8.87 -5.59
N GLU A 19 0.39 9.52 -6.61
CA GLU A 19 1.67 9.13 -7.24
C GLU A 19 2.86 9.22 -6.29
N VAL A 20 2.85 10.22 -5.40
CA VAL A 20 3.91 10.39 -4.39
C VAL A 20 3.84 9.27 -3.36
N TYR A 21 2.64 8.94 -2.87
CA TYR A 21 2.42 7.80 -1.98
C TYR A 21 2.87 6.49 -2.61
N LYS A 22 2.46 6.22 -3.86
CA LYS A 22 2.90 5.04 -4.61
C LYS A 22 4.43 4.91 -4.60
N LYS A 23 5.13 5.96 -5.05
CA LYS A 23 6.60 5.95 -5.12
C LYS A 23 7.24 5.74 -3.76
N ALA A 24 6.74 6.40 -2.72
CA ALA A 24 7.27 6.28 -1.37
C ALA A 24 7.11 4.86 -0.82
N ILE A 25 5.92 4.26 -0.96
CA ILE A 25 5.62 2.91 -0.48
C ILE A 25 6.44 1.87 -1.22
N GLU A 26 6.54 1.97 -2.55
CA GLU A 26 7.34 1.05 -3.37
C GLU A 26 8.84 1.15 -3.02
N ALA A 27 9.35 2.37 -2.82
CA ALA A 27 10.75 2.58 -2.44
C ALA A 27 11.04 2.19 -0.98
N GLU A 28 10.08 2.26 -0.06
CA GLU A 28 10.24 1.80 1.31
C GLU A 28 10.37 0.27 1.41
N ASN A 29 9.73 -0.45 0.49
CA ASN A 29 9.68 -1.91 0.41
C ASN A 29 10.46 -2.43 -0.80
N SER A 30 11.68 -1.92 -1.01
CA SER A 30 12.56 -2.37 -2.09
C SER A 30 13.97 -2.60 -1.57
N PRO A 31 14.69 -3.63 -2.06
CA PRO A 31 16.10 -3.87 -1.71
C PRO A 31 17.01 -2.68 -1.98
N ASN A 32 16.69 -1.88 -3.00
CA ASN A 32 17.43 -0.67 -3.40
C ASN A 32 16.67 0.60 -3.01
N GLY A 33 15.91 0.51 -1.93
CA GLY A 33 14.96 1.50 -1.46
C GLY A 33 15.55 2.66 -0.66
N LEU A 34 14.67 3.41 0.01
CA LEU A 34 15.04 4.56 0.85
C LEU A 34 15.60 4.19 2.24
N ARG A 35 15.55 2.91 2.62
CA ARG A 35 15.98 2.44 3.94
C ARG A 35 17.43 1.94 3.89
N ASP A 36 18.20 2.26 4.93
CA ASP A 36 19.57 1.74 5.12
C ASP A 36 19.60 0.20 5.19
N HIS A 37 18.51 -0.40 5.64
CA HIS A 37 18.30 -1.85 5.66
C HIS A 37 16.92 -2.18 5.08
N TRP A 38 16.90 -3.06 4.09
CA TRP A 38 15.67 -3.53 3.48
C TRP A 38 14.87 -4.41 4.45
N ASN A 39 13.55 -4.20 4.51
CA ASN A 39 12.64 -4.94 5.40
C ASN A 39 12.31 -6.36 4.89
N GLY A 40 12.88 -6.80 3.77
CA GLY A 40 12.64 -8.12 3.18
C GLY A 40 11.28 -8.25 2.49
N ASN A 41 10.57 -7.15 2.27
CA ASN A 41 9.30 -7.11 1.57
C ASN A 41 9.43 -6.42 0.23
N TYR A 42 8.68 -6.87 -0.76
CA TYR A 42 8.45 -6.16 -2.02
C TYR A 42 7.06 -5.53 -1.98
N ALA A 43 6.95 -4.30 -2.48
CA ALA A 43 5.65 -3.66 -2.70
C ALA A 43 5.45 -3.29 -4.18
N TYR A 44 4.21 -3.45 -4.64
CA TYR A 44 3.71 -2.84 -5.87
C TYR A 44 2.39 -2.14 -5.56
N VAL A 45 2.25 -0.89 -5.97
CA VAL A 45 1.08 -0.08 -5.66
C VAL A 45 0.30 0.22 -6.93
N VAL A 46 -0.99 -0.08 -6.93
CA VAL A 46 -1.92 0.32 -7.99
C VAL A 46 -2.75 1.49 -7.50
N ILE A 47 -2.77 2.58 -8.27
CA ILE A 47 -3.67 3.70 -8.06
C ILE A 47 -4.98 3.34 -8.75
N GLY A 48 -6.07 3.28 -7.98
CA GLY A 48 -7.40 3.02 -8.53
C GLY A 48 -7.94 4.20 -9.35
N ASP A 49 -9.14 4.04 -9.89
CA ASP A 49 -9.79 5.13 -10.60
C ASP A 49 -10.12 6.29 -9.64
N SER A 50 -9.80 7.51 -10.04
CA SER A 50 -10.11 8.71 -9.28
C SER A 50 -11.60 9.02 -9.39
N ASN A 51 -12.33 8.94 -8.27
CA ASN A 51 -13.69 9.47 -8.19
C ASN A 51 -13.60 10.98 -7.92
N ILE A 52 -13.32 11.76 -8.97
CA ILE A 52 -13.30 13.22 -8.88
C ILE A 52 -14.74 13.72 -8.79
N ILE A 53 -15.13 14.15 -7.60
CA ILE A 53 -16.40 14.81 -7.35
C ILE A 53 -16.23 16.30 -7.72
N TYR A 54 -17.15 16.79 -8.54
CA TYR A 54 -17.23 18.21 -8.91
C TYR A 54 -18.41 18.87 -8.18
N GLN A 55 -18.21 20.11 -7.73
CA GLN A 55 -19.24 21.01 -7.24
C GLN A 55 -19.03 22.37 -7.92
N ASP A 56 -20.05 22.88 -8.61
CA ASP A 56 -19.98 24.14 -9.38
C ASP A 56 -18.78 24.21 -10.35
N ASP A 57 -18.58 23.15 -11.16
CA ASP A 57 -17.46 22.99 -12.11
C ASP A 57 -16.06 23.05 -11.48
N LYS A 58 -15.96 22.93 -10.15
CA LYS A 58 -14.69 22.82 -9.42
C LYS A 58 -14.57 21.46 -8.75
N PRO A 59 -13.40 20.81 -8.81
CA PRO A 59 -13.16 19.61 -8.03
C PRO A 59 -13.27 19.93 -6.54
N VAL A 60 -14.03 19.13 -5.79
CA VAL A 60 -14.14 19.26 -4.34
C VAL A 60 -12.76 18.99 -3.72
N GLU A 61 -12.33 19.80 -2.74
CA GLU A 61 -11.02 19.72 -2.05
C GLU A 61 -10.70 18.35 -1.40
N LYS A 62 -11.64 17.40 -1.42
CA LYS A 62 -11.52 16.07 -0.80
C LYS A 62 -11.58 14.92 -1.79
N ASN A 63 -11.17 15.13 -3.04
CA ASN A 63 -11.07 14.04 -4.00
C ASN A 63 -10.00 13.05 -3.53
N THR A 64 -10.45 11.82 -3.24
CA THR A 64 -9.57 10.73 -2.83
C THR A 64 -9.58 9.62 -3.86
N VAL A 65 -8.50 8.87 -3.86
CA VAL A 65 -8.34 7.64 -4.65
C VAL A 65 -7.90 6.52 -3.72
N ASN A 66 -8.32 5.30 -4.05
CA ASN A 66 -7.85 4.11 -3.33
C ASN A 66 -6.54 3.64 -3.93
N LEU A 67 -5.53 3.47 -3.08
CA LEU A 67 -4.31 2.75 -3.41
C LEU A 67 -4.47 1.28 -3.01
N THR A 68 -4.20 0.37 -3.92
CA THR A 68 -4.06 -1.06 -3.63
C THR A 68 -2.58 -1.39 -3.50
N ILE A 69 -2.13 -1.68 -2.28
CA ILE A 69 -0.74 -2.01 -1.96
C ILE A 69 -0.62 -3.53 -1.93
N GLN A 70 0.16 -4.09 -2.86
CA GLN A 70 0.44 -5.52 -2.95
C GLN A 70 1.80 -5.78 -2.32
N LEU A 71 1.82 -6.57 -1.25
CA LEU A 71 3.03 -6.91 -0.49
C LEU A 71 3.37 -8.39 -0.69
N LEU A 72 4.66 -8.64 -0.88
CA LEU A 72 5.23 -9.98 -1.02
C LEU A 72 6.46 -10.13 -0.12
N SER A 73 6.57 -11.23 0.62
CA SER A 73 7.73 -11.51 1.47
C SER A 73 8.09 -12.98 1.52
N HIS A 74 9.38 -13.30 1.58
CA HIS A 74 9.83 -14.66 1.89
C HIS A 74 9.55 -15.07 3.33
N THR A 75 9.44 -14.09 4.24
CA THR A 75 9.30 -14.38 5.67
C THR A 75 7.99 -13.82 6.20
N LEU A 76 7.18 -14.68 6.82
CA LEU A 76 5.91 -14.28 7.41
C LEU A 76 6.05 -13.17 8.49
N PRO A 77 7.07 -13.18 9.37
CA PRO A 77 7.25 -12.11 10.36
C PRO A 77 7.39 -10.72 9.72
N ASN A 78 8.26 -10.57 8.72
CA ASN A 78 8.48 -9.27 8.05
C ASN A 78 7.22 -8.74 7.37
N LEU A 79 6.44 -9.65 6.75
CA LEU A 79 5.18 -9.27 6.13
C LEU A 79 4.16 -8.81 7.18
N LYS A 80 4.00 -9.56 8.28
CA LYS A 80 3.07 -9.21 9.35
C LYS A 80 3.41 -7.86 9.98
N GLU A 81 4.68 -7.59 10.25
CA GLU A 81 5.12 -6.30 10.79
C GLU A 81 4.74 -5.15 9.85
N THR A 82 5.00 -5.31 8.55
CA THR A 82 4.67 -4.27 7.56
C THR A 82 3.17 -4.09 7.36
N VAL A 83 2.40 -5.18 7.38
CA VAL A 83 0.94 -5.14 7.35
C VAL A 83 0.40 -4.40 8.57
N SER A 84 0.82 -4.77 9.78
CA SER A 84 0.37 -4.11 11.01
C SER A 84 0.74 -2.63 11.05
N TRP A 85 1.89 -2.25 10.49
CA TRP A 85 2.27 -0.85 10.34
C TRP A 85 1.31 -0.08 9.42
N TYR A 86 1.02 -0.60 8.24
CA TYR A 86 0.08 0.05 7.33
C TYR A 86 -1.36 0.07 7.87
N GLU A 87 -1.80 -0.97 8.57
CA GLU A 87 -3.09 -0.97 9.28
C GLU A 87 -3.16 0.12 10.34
N ALA A 88 -2.10 0.31 11.13
CA ALA A 88 -2.01 1.41 12.09
C ALA A 88 -2.06 2.80 11.42
N MET A 89 -1.63 2.90 10.16
CA MET A 89 -1.75 4.10 9.32
C MET A 89 -3.11 4.23 8.61
N GLY A 90 -4.05 3.32 8.86
CA GLY A 90 -5.42 3.37 8.34
C GLY A 90 -5.66 2.56 7.06
N ALA A 91 -4.70 1.75 6.61
CA ALA A 91 -4.94 0.78 5.54
C ALA A 91 -5.83 -0.36 6.04
N LYS A 92 -6.57 -0.98 5.12
CA LYS A 92 -7.40 -2.16 5.38
C LYS A 92 -6.83 -3.35 4.63
N VAL A 93 -6.65 -4.48 5.32
CA VAL A 93 -6.33 -5.76 4.68
C VAL A 93 -7.55 -6.22 3.88
N ILE A 94 -7.34 -6.49 2.58
CA ILE A 94 -8.39 -7.05 1.70
C ILE A 94 -8.08 -8.49 1.28
N TYR A 95 -6.82 -8.91 1.40
CA TYR A 95 -6.40 -10.29 1.14
C TYR A 95 -5.10 -10.63 1.87
N THR A 96 -4.99 -11.87 2.34
CA THR A 96 -3.74 -12.49 2.77
C THR A 96 -3.73 -13.96 2.34
N ASN A 97 -2.55 -14.52 2.03
CA ASN A 97 -2.40 -15.95 1.77
C ASN A 97 -1.99 -16.75 3.02
N TYR A 98 -1.76 -16.07 4.15
CA TYR A 98 -1.39 -16.65 5.43
C TYR A 98 -2.54 -16.58 6.42
N ARG A 99 -2.61 -17.54 7.35
CA ARG A 99 -3.62 -17.52 8.41
C ARG A 99 -3.21 -16.53 9.51
N GLU A 100 -4.14 -15.68 9.92
CA GLU A 100 -4.07 -15.03 11.22
C GLU A 100 -4.09 -16.14 12.29
N LYS A 101 -3.12 -16.10 13.21
CA LYS A 101 -3.02 -17.03 14.33
C LYS A 101 -3.38 -16.28 15.59
#